data_AF-B8CEA5-F1
#
_entry.id   AF-B8CEA5-F1
#
_cell.length_a   1.000
_cell.length_b   1.000
_cell.length_c   1.000
_cell.angle_alpha   90.00
_cell.angle_beta   90.00
_cell.angle_gamma   90.00
#
_symmetry.space_group_name_H-M   'P 1'
#
loop_
_entity.id
_entity.type
_entity.pdbx_description
1 polymer ?
#
loop_
_entity_poly.entity_id
_entity_poly.type
_entity_poly.pdbx_seq_one_letter_code
_entity_poly.pdbx_strand_id
1 'polypeptide(L)'
;MLNFTEEQSKVLPFQFGCPVWHYDPSDNGKTLRQGVVESASMDMTKPMDHKDRIVYGVSFNGKRIKSNSGSEQLSEQDLAYGSQCSVFIRPKEEGGDPLRGTILLSEKSPTDATKFVYTVMILMEGNQARFEDGVECDRIKYREVTPKHKPLEMKVEPKAEQQDVQNQQLTLVPSASITREVVPPPPVAAASVRHNDSPNLSAITCDTVTRHEGSVHNRSVASMQPNMVSSVPPPPFLQHHQQHYHHASVASRATERKHTTTHHDESSVSKRARLSDYYGGESVSRQVVRPPVVRRMDIYVPLWLQKDRTARSDLFLNQIEREANCIIEIIDNEPISSREKLTPMVIAVSPKAETPKDANKDLFYARTKIQELMLGFVGNDGSKGRLMFEIGKSCNGPHRPKDSYAVRQPDPFGKGAVRWMSVIELPSEDHSFGRKTFHGDFLLDRSILDYIAKKTGCRIKLIGDEFRFPCRLCDPYVFVTGDTSSHFSDTDQAVRIIKDEINRHMRKCSWRCYY
;
A
#
# COMPACT_ATOMS: atom_id res chain seq x y z
N MET A 1 20.61 9.44 39.13
CA MET A 1 19.44 9.85 38.33
C MET A 1 18.25 10.02 39.25
N LEU A 2 17.51 11.13 39.13
CA LEU A 2 16.21 11.32 39.77
C LEU A 2 15.13 11.00 38.73
N ASN A 3 14.36 9.93 38.92
CA ASN A 3 13.34 9.53 37.95
C ASN A 3 12.09 10.40 38.10
N PHE A 4 11.55 10.87 36.98
CA PHE A 4 10.27 11.57 36.97
C PHE A 4 9.12 10.56 37.04
N THR A 5 8.06 10.93 37.75
CA THR A 5 6.78 10.22 37.68
C THR A 5 6.09 10.51 36.34
N GLU A 6 5.10 9.68 35.97
CA GLU A 6 4.28 9.92 34.77
C GLU A 6 3.63 11.31 34.78
N GLU A 7 3.11 11.75 35.93
CA GLU A 7 2.55 13.10 36.09
C GLU A 7 3.59 14.21 35.93
N GLN A 8 4.80 14.01 36.45
CA GLN A 8 5.90 14.96 36.25
C GLN A 8 6.37 15.00 34.79
N SER A 9 6.23 13.89 34.05
CA SER A 9 6.59 13.85 32.63
C SER A 9 5.71 14.76 31.77
N LYS A 10 4.50 15.10 32.20
CA LYS A 10 3.55 15.94 31.43
C LYS A 10 4.04 17.35 31.16
N VAL A 11 4.95 17.88 31.99
CA VAL A 11 5.57 19.19 31.78
C VAL A 11 6.80 19.14 30.89
N LEU A 12 7.31 17.94 30.57
CA LEU A 12 8.46 17.74 29.71
C LEU A 12 8.08 17.80 28.22
N PRO A 13 9.04 18.12 27.32
CA PRO A 13 8.80 18.10 25.88
C PRO A 13 8.36 16.73 25.35
N PHE A 14 8.99 15.65 25.83
CA PHE A 14 8.65 14.28 25.49
C PHE A 14 8.03 13.55 26.69
N GLN A 15 6.71 13.38 26.66
CA GLN A 15 5.97 12.70 27.72
C GLN A 15 6.09 11.18 27.58
N PHE A 16 5.69 10.43 28.61
CA PHE A 16 5.62 8.98 28.52
C PHE A 16 4.62 8.57 27.42
N GLY A 17 4.99 7.57 26.63
CA GLY A 17 4.20 7.15 25.46
C GLY A 17 4.38 8.03 24.21
N CYS A 18 5.16 9.12 24.28
CA CYS A 18 5.45 9.95 23.11
C CYS A 18 6.24 9.15 22.06
N PRO A 19 5.75 9.04 20.81
CA PRO A 19 6.55 8.52 19.70
C PRO A 19 7.70 9.48 19.41
N VAL A 20 8.91 8.95 19.35
CA VAL A 20 10.13 9.73 19.10
C VAL A 20 10.97 9.09 18.02
N TRP A 21 11.76 9.93 17.37
CA TRP A 21 12.82 9.53 16.46
C TRP A 21 14.17 9.91 17.04
N HIS A 22 15.16 9.06 16.77
CA HIS A 22 16.55 9.26 17.17
C HIS A 22 17.47 8.96 15.98
N TYR A 23 18.44 9.83 15.74
CA TYR A 23 19.46 9.63 14.73
C TYR A 23 20.65 8.91 15.36
N ASP A 24 20.93 7.69 14.89
CA ASP A 24 21.99 6.86 15.47
C ASP A 24 23.36 7.50 15.19
N PRO A 25 24.10 7.93 16.24
CA PRO A 25 25.40 8.55 16.06
C PRO A 25 26.44 7.59 15.49
N SER A 26 26.25 6.27 15.65
CA SER A 26 27.20 5.27 15.14
C SER A 26 27.25 5.20 13.61
N ASP A 27 26.20 5.66 12.93
CA ASP A 27 26.09 5.69 11.48
C ASP A 27 26.14 7.12 10.92
N ASN A 28 26.88 8.02 11.58
CA ASN A 28 26.97 9.44 11.21
C ASN A 28 25.60 10.11 11.04
N GLY A 29 24.60 9.70 11.83
CA GLY A 29 23.23 10.22 11.74
C GLY A 29 22.51 9.87 10.44
N LYS A 30 22.91 8.82 9.72
CA LYS A 30 22.18 8.34 8.53
C LYS A 30 21.01 7.43 8.87
N THR A 31 21.13 6.65 9.95
CA THR A 31 20.09 5.73 10.38
C THR A 31 19.16 6.41 11.38
N LEU A 32 17.88 6.47 11.02
CA LEU A 32 16.80 6.96 11.87
C LEU A 32 16.13 5.79 12.58
N ARG A 33 16.07 5.82 13.91
CA ARG A 33 15.41 4.81 14.74
C ARG A 33 14.13 5.38 15.33
N GLN A 34 13.04 4.62 15.25
CA GLN A 34 11.76 4.99 15.84
C GLN A 34 11.56 4.27 17.18
N GLY A 35 11.19 5.03 18.20
CA GLY A 35 10.94 4.51 19.53
C GLY A 35 9.79 5.22 20.25
N VAL A 36 9.55 4.79 21.48
CA VAL A 36 8.56 5.35 22.39
C VAL A 36 9.25 5.68 23.71
N VAL A 37 8.95 6.85 24.26
CA VAL A 37 9.48 7.26 25.58
C VAL A 37 8.80 6.44 26.68
N GLU A 38 9.60 5.66 27.41
CA GLU A 38 9.12 4.83 28.54
C GLU A 38 9.44 5.46 29.89
N SER A 39 10.49 6.27 29.97
CA SER A 39 10.91 6.92 31.20
C SER A 39 11.62 8.23 30.93
N ALA A 40 11.65 9.11 31.94
CA ALA A 40 12.45 10.32 31.95
C ALA A 40 13.12 10.43 33.31
N SER A 41 14.35 10.92 33.34
CA SER A 41 15.09 11.14 34.57
C SER A 41 15.99 12.36 34.47
N MET A 42 16.31 12.94 35.61
CA MET A 42 17.21 14.08 35.74
C MET A 42 18.58 13.60 36.22
N ASP A 43 19.62 13.93 35.46
CA ASP A 43 21.00 13.71 35.85
C ASP A 43 21.45 14.81 36.83
N MET A 44 21.49 14.45 38.12
CA MET A 44 21.88 15.35 39.19
C MET A 44 23.38 15.66 39.22
N THR A 45 24.19 14.98 38.39
CA THR A 45 25.64 15.24 38.29
C THR A 45 25.94 16.46 37.42
N LYS A 46 25.01 16.84 36.53
CA LYS A 46 25.14 18.00 35.65
C LYS A 46 24.65 19.29 36.34
N PRO A 47 25.25 20.46 36.05
CA PRO A 47 24.78 21.75 36.52
C PRO A 47 23.29 22.00 36.23
N MET A 48 22.64 22.80 37.07
CA MET A 48 21.19 23.06 36.99
C MET A 48 20.74 23.61 35.63
N ASP A 49 21.60 24.39 34.98
CA ASP A 49 21.46 25.09 33.70
C ASP A 49 21.95 24.29 32.49
N HIS A 50 22.46 23.07 32.69
CA HIS A 50 22.94 22.23 31.61
C HIS A 50 21.79 21.68 30.76
N LYS A 51 21.81 21.91 29.44
CA LYS A 51 20.74 21.48 28.51
C LYS A 51 20.48 19.96 28.53
N ASP A 52 21.53 19.15 28.71
CA ASP A 52 21.43 17.67 28.74
C ASP A 52 21.17 17.08 30.12
N ARG A 53 20.58 17.86 31.03
CA ARG A 53 20.27 17.39 32.38
C ARG A 53 19.12 16.40 32.39
N ILE A 54 18.21 16.47 31.42
CA ILE A 54 17.10 15.54 31.27
C ILE A 54 17.51 14.44 30.30
N VAL A 55 17.30 13.20 30.72
CA VAL A 55 17.61 11.99 29.95
C VAL A 55 16.36 11.13 29.85
N TYR A 56 16.07 10.64 28.65
CA TYR A 56 14.89 9.86 28.32
C TYR A 56 15.27 8.41 28.07
N GLY A 57 14.57 7.48 28.71
CA GLY A 57 14.63 6.06 28.37
C GLY A 57 13.68 5.77 27.21
N VAL A 58 14.23 5.43 26.04
CA VAL A 58 13.48 5.17 24.82
C VAL A 58 13.55 3.69 24.44
N SER A 59 12.39 3.14 24.08
CA SER A 59 12.23 1.76 23.63
C SER A 59 12.02 1.74 22.12
N PHE A 60 12.93 1.09 21.41
CA PHE A 60 12.95 1.08 19.94
C PHE A 60 12.26 -0.16 19.38
N ASN A 61 11.34 0.04 18.43
CA ASN A 61 10.62 -1.03 17.75
C ASN A 61 11.52 -1.65 16.67
N GLY A 62 12.28 -2.69 17.01
CA GLY A 62 13.06 -3.41 16.00
C GLY A 62 14.22 -4.21 16.57
N LYS A 63 14.07 -5.54 16.56
CA LYS A 63 15.01 -6.54 17.08
C LYS A 63 15.25 -6.43 18.59
N ARG A 64 14.62 -7.36 19.33
CA ARG A 64 15.21 -7.91 20.56
C ARG A 64 16.59 -8.50 20.21
N ILE A 65 17.63 -7.67 20.18
CA ILE A 65 18.98 -8.17 20.40
C ILE A 65 18.91 -8.85 21.76
N LYS A 66 19.34 -10.10 21.87
CA LYS A 66 19.15 -10.96 23.06
C LYS A 66 19.91 -10.47 24.32
N SER A 67 20.45 -9.27 24.31
CA SER A 67 20.91 -8.56 25.50
C SER A 67 19.71 -7.87 26.13
N ASN A 68 19.51 -8.06 27.45
CA ASN A 68 18.50 -7.43 28.31
C ASN A 68 17.75 -6.25 27.67
N SER A 69 16.41 -6.34 27.64
CA SER A 69 15.44 -5.34 27.19
C SER A 69 15.60 -3.98 27.88
N GLY A 70 16.70 -3.30 27.61
CA GLY A 70 17.03 -2.00 28.17
C GLY A 70 16.50 -0.92 27.25
N SER A 71 15.70 -0.04 27.82
CA SER A 71 15.48 1.28 27.24
C SER A 71 16.84 1.98 27.09
N GLU A 72 17.05 2.60 25.93
CA GLU A 72 18.26 3.37 25.65
C GLU A 72 18.10 4.77 26.25
N GLN A 73 19.11 5.23 26.99
CA GLN A 73 19.08 6.53 27.65
C GLN A 73 19.62 7.60 26.69
N LEU A 74 18.75 8.52 26.27
CA LEU A 74 19.02 9.53 25.25
C LEU A 74 18.84 10.94 25.81
N SER A 75 19.65 11.90 25.34
CA SER A 75 19.47 13.30 25.70
C SER A 75 18.27 13.93 25.00
N GLU A 76 17.72 15.00 25.55
CA GLU A 76 16.62 15.74 24.91
C GLU A 76 16.97 16.23 23.49
N GLN A 77 18.22 16.64 23.27
CA GLN A 77 18.69 17.19 21.97
C GLN A 77 18.84 16.12 20.88
N ASP A 78 18.91 14.85 21.28
CA ASP A 78 19.04 13.71 20.37
C ASP A 78 17.70 13.14 19.94
N LEU A 79 16.60 13.68 20.47
CA LEU A 79 15.24 13.24 20.20
C LEU A 79 14.50 14.25 19.34
N ALA A 80 13.74 13.72 18.38
CA ALA A 80 12.72 14.45 17.65
C ALA A 80 11.37 13.79 17.87
N TYR A 81 10.28 14.54 17.73
CA TYR A 81 8.96 13.91 17.68
C TYR A 81 8.88 12.95 16.49
N GLY A 82 8.37 11.75 16.71
CA GLY A 82 8.19 10.75 15.65
C GLY A 82 7.02 11.07 14.74
N SER A 83 6.98 10.44 13.56
CA SER A 83 5.80 10.49 12.69
C SER A 83 4.53 10.08 13.44
N GLN A 84 3.42 10.72 13.11
CA GLN A 84 2.10 10.54 13.71
C GLN A 84 1.97 11.02 15.18
N CYS A 85 3.02 11.63 15.72
CA CYS A 85 2.94 12.25 17.03
C CYS A 85 1.93 13.42 17.02
N SER A 86 0.96 13.39 17.93
CA SER A 86 -0.02 14.46 18.09
C SER A 86 0.59 15.63 18.86
N VAL A 87 0.44 16.83 18.33
CA VAL A 87 1.08 18.04 18.89
C VAL A 87 0.14 19.24 18.88
N PHE A 88 0.49 20.22 19.71
CA PHE A 88 0.04 21.60 19.61
C PHE A 88 1.13 22.43 18.92
N ILE A 89 0.72 23.36 18.06
CA ILE A 89 1.60 24.26 17.33
C ILE A 89 1.28 25.69 17.72
N ARG A 90 2.27 26.44 18.17
CA ARG A 90 2.14 27.88 18.40
C ARG A 90 2.12 28.62 17.05
N PRO A 91 1.11 29.47 16.77
CA PRO A 91 1.11 30.33 15.60
C PRO A 91 2.35 31.22 15.52
N LYS A 92 2.74 31.64 14.30
CA LYS A 92 3.87 32.58 14.12
C LYS A 92 3.56 33.98 14.64
N GLU A 93 2.29 34.37 14.56
CA GLU A 93 1.81 35.65 15.09
C GLU A 93 1.57 35.53 16.59
N GLU A 94 2.16 36.46 17.36
CA GLU A 94 1.97 36.51 18.81
C GLU A 94 0.48 36.69 19.14
N GLY A 95 -0.03 35.86 20.06
CA GLY A 95 -1.41 35.95 20.57
C GLY A 95 -2.42 35.01 19.92
N GLY A 96 -2.04 34.19 18.92
CA GLY A 96 -2.93 33.17 18.36
C GLY A 96 -3.08 31.93 19.25
N ASP A 97 -4.27 31.32 19.25
CA ASP A 97 -4.52 30.06 19.96
C ASP A 97 -3.66 28.90 19.41
N PRO A 98 -3.17 27.98 20.28
CA PRO A 98 -2.43 26.81 19.83
C PRO A 98 -3.25 25.93 18.89
N LEU A 99 -2.68 25.63 17.72
CA LEU A 99 -3.32 24.81 16.70
C LEU A 99 -3.04 23.32 16.94
N ARG A 100 -4.02 22.48 16.64
CA ARG A 100 -3.87 21.02 16.74
C ARG A 100 -3.24 20.48 15.46
N GLY A 101 -2.16 19.71 15.61
CA GLY A 101 -1.50 19.07 14.48
C GLY A 101 -0.97 17.66 14.75
N THR A 102 -0.46 17.06 13.69
CA THR A 102 0.18 15.75 13.69
C THR A 102 1.50 15.85 12.92
N ILE A 103 2.59 15.40 13.52
CA ILE A 103 3.90 15.35 12.87
C ILE A 103 3.88 14.37 11.70
N LEU A 104 4.28 14.81 10.53
CA LEU A 104 4.44 13.95 9.35
C LEU A 104 5.90 13.56 9.13
N LEU A 105 6.79 14.54 9.25
CA LEU A 105 8.22 14.43 9.01
C LEU A 105 8.98 15.28 10.02
N SER A 106 10.15 14.79 10.41
CA SER A 106 11.09 15.47 11.29
C SER A 106 12.48 15.39 10.67
N GLU A 107 13.14 16.53 10.52
CA GLU A 107 14.46 16.64 9.90
C GLU A 107 15.37 17.50 10.78
N LYS A 108 16.69 17.31 10.67
CA LYS A 108 17.65 18.22 11.28
C LYS A 108 17.54 19.60 10.62
N SER A 109 17.55 20.66 11.43
CA SER A 109 17.48 22.01 10.90
C SER A 109 18.69 22.29 10.01
N PRO A 110 18.50 22.84 8.79
CA PRO A 110 19.61 23.19 7.90
C PRO A 110 20.45 24.35 8.45
N THR A 111 19.91 25.16 9.35
CA THR A 111 20.59 26.30 9.97
C THR A 111 21.23 25.97 11.31
N ASP A 112 20.76 24.92 11.99
CA ASP A 112 21.23 24.53 13.32
C ASP A 112 21.13 23.01 13.51
N ALA A 113 22.26 22.31 13.37
CA ALA A 113 22.32 20.84 13.48
C ALA A 113 21.89 20.30 14.86
N THR A 114 21.79 21.16 15.89
CA THR A 114 21.30 20.77 17.21
C THR A 114 19.77 20.76 17.29
N LYS A 115 19.08 21.40 16.34
CA LYS A 115 17.62 21.52 16.30
C LYS A 115 16.99 20.63 15.25
N PHE A 116 15.69 20.42 15.42
CA PHE A 116 14.84 19.76 14.45
C PHE A 116 13.82 20.75 13.89
N VAL A 117 13.52 20.60 12.60
CA VAL A 117 12.39 21.22 11.94
C VAL A 117 11.39 20.13 11.54
N TYR A 118 10.12 20.50 11.51
CA TYR A 118 9.04 19.55 11.33
C TYR A 118 8.12 19.97 10.19
N THR A 119 7.64 18.98 9.44
CA THR A 119 6.46 19.12 8.60
C THR A 119 5.25 18.64 9.38
N VAL A 120 4.29 19.53 9.61
CA VAL A 120 3.14 19.26 10.47
C VAL A 120 1.83 19.41 9.70
N MET A 121 0.95 18.43 9.84
CA MET A 121 -0.43 18.50 9.35
C MET A 121 -1.31 19.14 10.42
N ILE A 122 -1.88 20.30 10.12
CA ILE A 122 -2.77 21.07 10.99
C ILE A 122 -4.21 20.80 10.57
N LEU A 123 -5.02 20.32 11.51
CA LEU A 123 -6.44 20.11 11.27
C LEU A 123 -7.19 21.43 11.44
N MET A 124 -7.89 21.84 10.38
CA MET A 124 -8.77 23.00 10.39
C MET A 124 -10.23 22.57 10.57
N GLU A 125 -11.10 23.52 10.92
CA GLU A 125 -12.54 23.29 10.90
C GLU A 125 -13.01 22.90 9.49
N GLY A 126 -13.99 22.00 9.40
CA GLY A 126 -14.65 21.66 8.12
C GLY A 126 -13.88 20.71 7.18
N ASN A 127 -13.30 19.61 7.70
CA ASN A 127 -12.55 18.60 6.93
C ASN A 127 -11.34 19.15 6.13
N GLN A 128 -10.90 20.37 6.41
CA GLN A 128 -9.72 20.93 5.77
C GLN A 128 -8.49 20.62 6.59
N ALA A 129 -7.37 20.38 5.91
CA ALA A 129 -6.06 20.26 6.53
C ALA A 129 -5.09 21.21 5.84
N ARG A 130 -4.24 21.85 6.64
CA ARG A 130 -3.13 22.69 6.19
C ARG A 130 -1.84 21.99 6.53
N PHE A 131 -0.87 22.02 5.63
CA PHE A 131 0.49 21.55 5.90
C PHE A 131 1.38 22.76 6.13
N GLU A 132 2.15 22.72 7.22
CA GLU A 132 3.17 23.73 7.50
C GLU A 132 4.52 23.02 7.57
N ASP A 133 5.45 23.47 6.75
CA ASP A 133 6.81 22.94 6.68
C ASP A 133 7.81 23.88 7.37
N GLY A 134 8.92 23.32 7.82
CA GLY A 134 9.96 24.09 8.54
C GLY A 134 9.48 24.62 9.91
N VAL A 135 8.56 23.92 10.58
CA VAL A 135 8.10 24.33 11.91
C VAL A 135 9.21 24.04 12.92
N GLU A 136 9.69 25.07 13.62
CA GLU A 136 10.75 24.93 14.63
C GLU A 136 10.26 24.20 15.89
N CYS A 137 11.18 23.51 16.58
CA CYS A 137 10.86 22.68 17.74
C CYS A 137 10.22 23.44 18.92
N ASP A 138 10.57 24.70 19.11
CA ASP A 138 10.04 25.58 20.17
C ASP A 138 8.58 25.98 19.97
N ARG A 139 8.08 25.86 18.73
CA ARG A 139 6.66 26.06 18.38
C ARG A 139 5.83 24.81 18.60
N ILE A 140 6.43 23.65 18.89
CA ILE A 140 5.74 22.37 19.00
C ILE A 140 5.70 21.91 20.45
N LYS A 141 4.53 21.44 20.89
CA LYS A 141 4.35 20.81 22.20
C LYS A 141 3.58 19.51 22.05
N TYR A 142 4.04 18.44 22.68
CA TYR A 142 3.32 17.17 22.68
C TYR A 142 1.87 17.32 23.17
N ARG A 143 0.96 16.59 22.52
CA ARG A 143 -0.43 16.46 22.93
C ARG A 143 -0.75 14.99 23.14
N GLU A 144 -1.03 14.64 24.39
CA GLU A 144 -1.58 13.32 24.72
C GLU A 144 -2.90 13.12 23.99
N VAL A 145 -3.00 12.03 23.22
CA VAL A 145 -4.25 11.62 22.61
C VAL A 145 -5.00 10.83 23.65
N THR A 146 -5.94 11.48 24.34
CA THR A 146 -6.89 10.74 25.19
C THR A 146 -7.61 9.74 24.27
N PRO A 147 -7.43 8.42 24.44
CA PRO A 147 -8.09 7.44 23.59
C PRO A 147 -9.60 7.66 23.72
N LYS A 148 -10.25 8.09 22.63
CA LYS A 148 -11.68 8.46 22.63
C LYS A 148 -12.63 7.29 22.88
N HIS A 149 -12.10 6.08 23.04
CA HIS A 149 -12.85 4.93 23.50
C HIS A 149 -12.04 4.23 24.59
N LYS A 150 -12.41 4.44 25.86
CA LYS A 150 -12.34 3.30 26.79
C LYS A 150 -13.25 2.23 26.18
N PRO A 151 -12.77 1.00 25.93
CA PRO A 151 -13.66 -0.11 25.67
C PRO A 151 -14.75 -0.06 26.73
N LEU A 152 -16.01 -0.07 26.33
CA LEU A 152 -17.11 -0.17 27.28
C LEU A 152 -16.83 -1.40 28.13
N GLU A 153 -16.40 -1.20 29.38
CA GLU A 153 -16.33 -2.27 30.36
C GLU A 153 -17.75 -2.82 30.42
N MET A 154 -17.94 -4.00 29.82
CA MET A 154 -19.15 -4.76 29.99
C MET A 154 -19.26 -5.02 31.48
N LYS A 155 -20.18 -4.30 32.13
CA LYS A 155 -20.60 -4.53 33.49
C LYS A 155 -21.19 -5.94 33.54
N VAL A 156 -20.35 -6.92 33.83
CA VAL A 156 -20.79 -8.30 34.05
C VAL A 156 -21.61 -8.28 35.32
N GLU A 157 -22.92 -8.32 35.14
CA GLU A 157 -23.88 -8.52 36.22
C GLU A 157 -23.64 -9.92 36.81
N PRO A 158 -23.42 -10.05 38.13
CA PRO A 158 -23.16 -11.35 38.74
C PRO A 158 -24.45 -12.17 38.72
N LYS A 159 -24.51 -13.17 37.83
CA LYS A 159 -25.54 -14.20 37.89
C LYS A 159 -25.18 -15.21 38.98
N ALA A 160 -26.16 -15.39 39.85
CA ALA A 160 -26.14 -16.24 41.02
C ALA A 160 -25.81 -17.70 40.72
N GLU A 161 -25.24 -18.31 41.75
CA GLU A 161 -24.90 -19.72 41.94
C GLU A 161 -26.02 -20.67 41.54
N GLN A 162 -25.65 -21.75 40.85
CA GLN A 162 -26.25 -23.05 41.06
C GLN A 162 -25.14 -24.11 41.01
N GLN A 163 -24.91 -24.71 42.17
CA GLN A 163 -24.11 -25.90 42.38
C GLN A 163 -24.71 -27.06 41.57
N ASP A 164 -23.86 -27.87 40.94
CA ASP A 164 -23.95 -29.30 41.22
C ASP A 164 -22.62 -30.03 40.98
N VAL A 165 -22.38 -30.98 41.87
CA VAL A 165 -21.17 -31.77 42.05
C VAL A 165 -21.28 -33.04 41.21
N GLN A 166 -20.23 -33.41 40.46
CA GLN A 166 -19.81 -34.82 40.43
C GLN A 166 -18.38 -35.06 39.93
N ASN A 167 -17.63 -35.68 40.84
CA ASN A 167 -16.36 -36.38 40.73
C ASN A 167 -16.09 -37.10 39.40
N GLN A 168 -14.88 -36.93 38.85
CA GLN A 168 -14.10 -38.05 38.32
C GLN A 168 -12.62 -37.92 38.69
N GLN A 169 -12.12 -39.01 39.28
CA GLN A 169 -10.75 -39.24 39.74
C GLN A 169 -9.76 -39.26 38.57
N LEU A 170 -8.64 -38.55 38.73
CA LEU A 170 -7.45 -38.65 37.89
C LEU A 170 -6.41 -39.54 38.57
N THR A 171 -6.17 -40.70 37.98
CA THR A 171 -5.13 -41.66 38.33
C THR A 171 -3.77 -41.16 37.82
N LEU A 172 -2.81 -41.03 38.73
CA LEU A 172 -1.40 -40.74 38.45
C LEU A 172 -0.73 -41.95 37.77
N VAL A 173 -0.01 -41.72 36.67
CA VAL A 173 0.93 -42.68 36.08
C VAL A 173 2.33 -42.03 36.05
N PRO A 174 3.41 -42.71 36.45
CA PRO A 174 4.73 -42.11 36.56
C PRO A 174 5.48 -42.04 35.23
N SER A 175 6.23 -40.94 35.09
CA SER A 175 7.13 -40.60 33.99
C SER A 175 8.26 -41.61 33.80
N ALA A 176 8.44 -42.09 32.57
CA ALA A 176 9.63 -42.82 32.13
C ALA A 176 10.61 -41.86 31.44
N SER A 177 11.83 -41.85 31.96
CA SER A 177 12.99 -41.10 31.47
C SER A 177 13.52 -41.72 30.18
N ILE A 178 13.51 -40.98 29.06
CA ILE A 178 14.18 -41.37 27.81
C ILE A 178 15.54 -40.66 27.76
N THR A 179 16.60 -41.42 28.00
CA THR A 179 17.99 -41.05 27.70
C THR A 179 18.18 -41.07 26.19
N ARG A 180 18.47 -39.90 25.59
CA ARG A 180 18.87 -39.78 24.18
C ARG A 180 20.39 -39.89 24.08
N GLU A 181 20.83 -40.92 23.37
CA GLU A 181 22.21 -41.18 22.99
C GLU A 181 22.66 -40.16 21.92
N VAL A 182 23.80 -39.52 22.16
CA VAL A 182 24.40 -38.51 21.28
C VAL A 182 25.34 -39.21 20.30
N VAL A 183 24.99 -39.20 19.01
CA VAL A 183 25.87 -39.65 17.92
C VAL A 183 26.63 -38.44 17.37
N PRO A 184 27.96 -38.48 17.24
CA PRO A 184 28.74 -37.39 16.66
C PRO A 184 28.67 -37.38 15.12
N PRO A 185 28.75 -36.20 14.47
CA PRO A 185 28.73 -36.10 13.02
C PRO A 185 30.09 -36.46 12.39
N PRO A 186 30.10 -36.95 11.12
CA PRO A 186 31.34 -37.23 10.39
C PRO A 186 31.99 -35.95 9.82
N PRO A 187 33.30 -35.99 9.53
CA PRO A 187 34.05 -34.81 9.09
C PRO A 187 33.78 -34.45 7.63
N VAL A 188 33.62 -33.16 7.37
CA VAL A 188 33.45 -32.57 6.04
C VAL A 188 34.82 -32.30 5.42
N ALA A 189 35.08 -32.89 4.25
CA ALA A 189 36.26 -32.62 3.45
C ALA A 189 36.11 -31.28 2.70
N ALA A 190 37.16 -30.46 2.76
CA ALA A 190 37.26 -29.18 2.06
C ALA A 190 37.50 -29.39 0.55
N ALA A 191 36.66 -28.79 -0.29
CA ALA A 191 36.87 -28.69 -1.73
C ALA A 191 37.20 -27.23 -2.11
N SER A 192 38.34 -27.07 -2.78
CA SER A 192 38.92 -25.83 -3.28
C SER A 192 38.08 -25.23 -4.41
N VAL A 193 37.65 -23.97 -4.26
CA VAL A 193 37.00 -23.18 -5.31
C VAL A 193 38.06 -22.45 -6.13
N ARG A 194 38.07 -22.65 -7.45
CA ARG A 194 38.83 -21.86 -8.42
C ARG A 194 37.97 -20.68 -8.91
N HIS A 195 38.53 -19.49 -8.86
CA HIS A 195 38.00 -18.30 -9.53
C HIS A 195 38.06 -18.48 -11.04
N ASN A 196 36.96 -18.17 -11.73
CA ASN A 196 36.97 -17.84 -13.15
C ASN A 196 36.29 -16.48 -13.32
N ASP A 197 37.09 -15.52 -13.79
CA ASP A 197 36.65 -14.22 -14.26
C ASP A 197 35.82 -14.36 -15.53
N SER A 198 34.80 -13.51 -15.69
CA SER A 198 34.21 -13.24 -16.99
C SER A 198 33.78 -11.78 -17.13
N PRO A 199 33.84 -11.24 -18.36
CA PRO A 199 34.02 -9.82 -18.57
C PRO A 199 32.71 -9.05 -18.76
N ASN A 200 32.80 -7.76 -18.43
CA ASN A 200 31.82 -6.71 -18.68
C ASN A 200 31.32 -6.69 -20.14
N LEU A 201 30.00 -6.76 -20.31
CA LEU A 201 29.30 -6.33 -21.52
C LEU A 201 28.33 -5.20 -21.18
N SER A 202 28.62 -4.02 -21.72
CA SER A 202 27.83 -2.80 -21.67
C SER A 202 26.49 -2.97 -22.42
N ALA A 203 25.39 -2.61 -21.76
CA ALA A 203 24.03 -2.69 -22.29
C ALA A 203 23.72 -1.59 -23.31
N ILE A 204 23.08 -2.00 -24.40
CA ILE A 204 22.47 -1.19 -25.45
C ILE A 204 21.06 -0.80 -24.99
N THR A 205 20.74 0.50 -24.95
CA THR A 205 19.38 1.03 -24.80
C THR A 205 18.80 1.32 -26.19
N CYS A 206 17.69 0.65 -26.54
CA CYS A 206 16.94 0.93 -27.77
C CYS A 206 15.74 1.82 -27.45
N ASP A 207 15.94 3.14 -27.49
CA ASP A 207 14.85 4.11 -27.59
C ASP A 207 14.41 4.24 -29.05
N THR A 208 13.14 3.97 -29.31
CA THR A 208 12.53 4.14 -30.63
C THR A 208 12.07 5.59 -30.78
N VAL A 209 12.87 6.42 -31.45
CA VAL A 209 12.51 7.79 -31.83
C VAL A 209 11.87 7.78 -33.22
N THR A 210 10.62 8.24 -33.31
CA THR A 210 9.95 8.58 -34.57
C THR A 210 10.66 9.78 -35.22
N ARG A 211 11.33 9.55 -36.36
CA ARG A 211 11.90 10.60 -37.23
C ARG A 211 10.79 11.25 -38.06
N HIS A 212 10.63 12.56 -37.91
CA HIS A 212 10.08 13.44 -38.92
C HIS A 212 11.24 13.96 -39.77
N GLU A 213 11.16 13.74 -41.09
CA GLU A 213 12.10 14.31 -42.05
C GLU A 213 11.85 15.80 -42.23
N GLY A 214 12.90 16.60 -42.03
CA GLY A 214 12.91 18.04 -42.26
C GLY A 214 14.32 18.43 -42.69
N SER A 215 14.50 18.54 -44.00
CA SER A 215 15.67 19.08 -44.69
C SER A 215 15.93 20.54 -44.28
N VAL A 216 17.20 20.95 -44.21
CA VAL A 216 17.80 22.17 -44.83
C VAL A 216 19.06 22.67 -44.08
N HIS A 217 20.17 22.62 -44.82
CA HIS A 217 21.35 23.52 -44.89
C HIS A 217 22.39 23.64 -43.76
N ASN A 218 23.62 23.30 -44.18
CA ASN A 218 24.91 23.73 -43.65
C ASN A 218 25.08 25.26 -43.62
N ARG A 219 25.69 25.77 -42.55
CA ARG A 219 26.74 26.80 -42.64
C ARG A 219 27.64 26.78 -41.40
N SER A 220 28.94 26.74 -41.66
CA SER A 220 30.03 26.83 -40.70
C SER A 220 30.36 28.29 -40.35
N VAL A 221 31.27 28.40 -39.37
CA VAL A 221 32.22 29.49 -39.06
C VAL A 221 31.72 30.56 -38.08
N ALA A 222 32.27 30.59 -36.85
CA ALA A 222 33.34 31.54 -36.46
C ALA A 222 33.53 31.58 -34.94
N SER A 223 34.80 31.44 -34.54
CA SER A 223 35.36 31.82 -33.24
C SER A 223 35.36 33.34 -33.11
N MET A 224 35.07 33.88 -31.91
CA MET A 224 35.80 35.00 -31.32
C MET A 224 35.49 35.20 -29.82
N GLN A 225 36.44 35.87 -29.18
CA GLN A 225 36.83 35.93 -27.77
C GLN A 225 35.90 36.73 -26.80
N PRO A 226 36.20 36.71 -25.47
CA PRO A 226 35.30 37.14 -24.41
C PRO A 226 35.48 38.61 -24.03
N ASN A 227 34.43 39.26 -23.51
CA ASN A 227 34.59 40.41 -22.63
C ASN A 227 33.35 40.72 -21.78
N MET A 228 33.63 40.92 -20.49
CA MET A 228 33.14 41.99 -19.61
C MET A 228 31.65 42.04 -19.23
N VAL A 229 31.42 41.76 -17.95
CA VAL A 229 30.62 42.53 -16.97
C VAL A 229 29.33 43.18 -17.49
N SER A 230 28.18 42.61 -17.10
CA SER A 230 26.95 43.39 -16.96
C SER A 230 26.08 42.83 -15.83
N SER A 231 25.72 43.75 -14.94
CA SER A 231 24.77 43.66 -13.84
C SER A 231 23.43 43.02 -14.25
N VAL A 232 22.99 42.03 -13.48
CA VAL A 232 21.68 41.41 -13.59
C VAL A 232 20.70 42.14 -12.65
N PRO A 233 19.61 42.75 -13.16
CA PRO A 233 18.51 43.21 -12.31
C PRO A 233 17.61 42.02 -11.89
N PRO A 234 16.93 42.11 -10.73
CA PRO A 234 16.09 41.02 -10.24
C PRO A 234 14.83 40.83 -11.11
N PRO A 235 14.30 39.61 -11.21
CA PRO A 235 13.11 39.32 -12.02
C PRO A 235 11.84 39.91 -11.38
N PRO A 236 10.85 40.32 -12.18
CA PRO A 236 9.59 40.86 -11.68
C PRO A 236 8.67 39.77 -11.15
N PHE A 237 7.90 40.18 -10.13
CA PHE A 237 6.80 39.47 -9.49
C PHE A 237 5.83 38.81 -10.47
N LEU A 238 5.59 37.51 -10.29
CA LEU A 238 4.48 36.77 -10.90
C LEU A 238 3.16 37.13 -10.20
N GLN A 239 2.32 37.92 -10.88
CA GLN A 239 0.92 38.07 -10.52
C GLN A 239 0.14 36.79 -10.88
N HIS A 240 -0.50 36.20 -9.88
CA HIS A 240 -1.46 35.11 -10.05
C HIS A 240 -2.68 35.58 -10.87
N HIS A 241 -2.84 35.02 -12.07
CA HIS A 241 -4.08 35.15 -12.84
C HIS A 241 -5.01 33.97 -12.49
N GLN A 242 -6.07 34.26 -11.75
CA GLN A 242 -7.21 33.35 -11.57
C GLN A 242 -7.98 33.27 -12.88
N GLN A 243 -8.05 32.08 -13.50
CA GLN A 243 -8.99 31.81 -14.59
C GLN A 243 -10.12 30.90 -14.09
N HIS A 244 -11.33 31.46 -14.16
CA HIS A 244 -12.60 30.78 -13.95
C HIS A 244 -12.82 29.72 -15.03
N TYR A 245 -13.06 28.46 -14.63
CA TYR A 245 -13.57 27.43 -15.52
C TYR A 245 -15.10 27.49 -15.58
N HIS A 246 -15.64 27.88 -16.75
CA HIS A 246 -17.04 27.69 -17.09
C HIS A 246 -17.27 26.28 -17.64
N HIS A 247 -18.22 25.55 -17.05
CA HIS A 247 -18.75 24.30 -17.56
C HIS A 247 -19.55 24.54 -18.85
N ALA A 248 -19.10 23.98 -19.98
CA ALA A 248 -19.90 23.87 -21.20
C ALA A 248 -20.58 22.49 -21.24
N SER A 249 -21.91 22.48 -21.26
CA SER A 249 -22.74 21.32 -21.52
C SER A 249 -22.84 21.10 -23.03
N VAL A 250 -22.58 19.87 -23.48
CA VAL A 250 -22.82 19.46 -24.87
C VAL A 250 -24.09 18.64 -24.91
N ALA A 251 -25.14 19.24 -25.48
CA ALA A 251 -26.38 18.58 -25.85
C ALA A 251 -26.24 17.97 -27.26
N SER A 252 -26.36 16.65 -27.38
CA SER A 252 -26.39 15.98 -28.69
C SER A 252 -27.80 16.01 -29.26
N ARG A 253 -27.95 16.69 -30.39
CA ARG A 253 -29.14 16.69 -31.27
C ARG A 253 -29.25 15.34 -31.98
N ALA A 254 -30.40 14.69 -31.84
CA ALA A 254 -30.85 13.61 -32.72
C ALA A 254 -31.63 14.23 -33.89
N THR A 255 -31.17 13.99 -35.12
CA THR A 255 -31.90 14.32 -36.34
C THR A 255 -32.63 13.08 -36.86
N GLU A 256 -33.94 13.21 -36.96
CA GLU A 256 -34.85 12.33 -37.70
C GLU A 256 -34.48 12.23 -39.18
N ARG A 257 -34.57 11.01 -39.74
CA ARG A 257 -34.90 10.80 -41.16
C ARG A 257 -35.93 9.69 -41.27
N LYS A 258 -37.09 10.04 -41.81
CA LYS A 258 -38.19 9.17 -42.24
C LYS A 258 -38.19 9.02 -43.77
N HIS A 259 -38.91 7.98 -44.20
CA HIS A 259 -39.46 7.64 -45.54
C HIS A 259 -38.54 6.79 -46.44
N THR A 260 -38.84 5.52 -46.76
CA THR A 260 -39.94 4.81 -47.52
C THR A 260 -39.16 3.97 -48.58
N THR A 261 -39.51 2.77 -49.05
CA THR A 261 -40.79 2.15 -49.41
C THR A 261 -40.55 0.65 -49.69
N THR A 262 -41.57 -0.17 -49.41
CA THR A 262 -42.02 -1.46 -49.98
C THR A 262 -41.20 -2.21 -51.05
N HIS A 263 -41.04 -3.53 -50.86
CA HIS A 263 -41.45 -4.54 -51.86
C HIS A 263 -41.83 -5.87 -51.17
N HIS A 264 -42.90 -6.47 -51.69
CA HIS A 264 -43.47 -7.77 -51.36
C HIS A 264 -42.48 -8.93 -51.61
N ASP A 265 -42.55 -9.99 -50.79
CA ASP A 265 -42.87 -11.30 -51.36
C ASP A 265 -43.43 -12.28 -50.31
N GLU A 266 -44.43 -13.02 -50.76
CA GLU A 266 -45.20 -14.02 -50.04
C GLU A 266 -44.47 -15.38 -50.03
N SER A 267 -44.53 -16.11 -48.92
CA SER A 267 -44.86 -17.54 -48.95
C SER A 267 -45.08 -18.09 -47.53
N SER A 268 -46.34 -18.38 -47.26
CA SER A 268 -46.87 -19.56 -46.54
C SER A 268 -45.86 -20.53 -45.88
N VAL A 269 -46.16 -20.94 -44.64
CA VAL A 269 -46.73 -22.29 -44.36
C VAL A 269 -47.22 -22.36 -42.91
N SER A 270 -48.47 -22.79 -42.84
CA SER A 270 -49.29 -23.19 -41.70
C SER A 270 -48.62 -24.15 -40.71
N LYS A 271 -48.85 -23.92 -39.40
CA LYS A 271 -49.31 -24.98 -38.49
C LYS A 271 -49.95 -24.38 -37.24
N ARG A 272 -51.28 -24.36 -37.28
CA ARG A 272 -52.20 -24.04 -36.19
C ARG A 272 -52.47 -25.33 -35.43
N ALA A 273 -52.03 -25.43 -34.17
CA ALA A 273 -52.48 -26.47 -33.25
C ALA A 273 -52.91 -25.82 -31.94
N ARG A 274 -54.09 -26.27 -31.49
CA ARG A 274 -54.94 -25.74 -30.45
C ARG A 274 -54.32 -25.88 -29.06
N LEU A 275 -54.38 -24.83 -28.26
CA LEU A 275 -54.31 -24.90 -26.80
C LEU A 275 -55.34 -23.92 -26.23
N SER A 276 -56.54 -24.42 -25.98
CA SER A 276 -57.44 -23.86 -24.96
C SER A 276 -57.83 -24.99 -24.01
N ASP A 277 -58.07 -24.58 -22.77
CA ASP A 277 -58.76 -25.33 -21.72
C ASP A 277 -57.87 -26.14 -20.77
N TYR A 278 -57.22 -25.43 -19.85
CA TYR A 278 -57.02 -25.93 -18.49
C TYR A 278 -56.94 -24.75 -17.49
N TYR A 279 -58.09 -24.22 -17.10
CA TYR A 279 -58.21 -23.35 -15.93
C TYR A 279 -58.26 -24.22 -14.67
N GLY A 280 -57.08 -24.54 -14.14
CA GLY A 280 -56.90 -25.03 -12.78
C GLY A 280 -56.48 -23.86 -11.89
N GLY A 281 -57.42 -23.30 -11.13
CA GLY A 281 -57.16 -22.23 -10.17
C GLY A 281 -56.43 -22.77 -8.95
N GLU A 282 -55.09 -22.80 -9.00
CA GLU A 282 -54.27 -22.81 -7.79
C GLU A 282 -53.91 -21.38 -7.44
N SER A 283 -54.43 -20.91 -6.30
CA SER A 283 -54.01 -19.67 -5.65
C SER A 283 -52.55 -19.81 -5.23
N VAL A 284 -51.64 -19.50 -6.15
CA VAL A 284 -50.21 -19.37 -5.90
C VAL A 284 -50.04 -18.24 -4.89
N SER A 285 -49.79 -18.62 -3.64
CA SER A 285 -49.33 -17.73 -2.58
C SER A 285 -48.23 -16.85 -3.15
N ARG A 286 -48.47 -15.54 -3.24
CA ARG A 286 -47.47 -14.54 -3.61
C ARG A 286 -46.35 -14.63 -2.57
N GLN A 287 -45.39 -15.53 -2.81
CA GLN A 287 -44.14 -15.52 -2.09
C GLN A 287 -43.55 -14.13 -2.31
N VAL A 288 -43.49 -13.36 -1.24
CA VAL A 288 -42.80 -12.08 -1.19
C VAL A 288 -41.35 -12.40 -1.55
N VAL A 289 -41.02 -12.28 -2.83
CA VAL A 289 -39.65 -12.39 -3.33
C VAL A 289 -38.91 -11.26 -2.64
N ARG A 290 -38.17 -11.60 -1.58
CA ARG A 290 -37.35 -10.63 -0.86
C ARG A 290 -36.44 -10.00 -1.92
N PRO A 291 -36.39 -8.67 -2.01
CA PRO A 291 -35.52 -8.01 -2.98
C PRO A 291 -34.10 -8.56 -2.80
N PRO A 292 -33.37 -8.77 -3.90
CA PRO A 292 -32.02 -9.33 -3.83
C PRO A 292 -31.20 -8.47 -2.89
N VAL A 293 -30.81 -9.06 -1.75
CA VAL A 293 -30.01 -8.39 -0.72
C VAL A 293 -28.75 -7.89 -1.39
N VAL A 294 -28.59 -6.57 -1.35
CA VAL A 294 -27.42 -5.89 -1.87
C VAL A 294 -26.19 -6.45 -1.17
N ARG A 295 -25.22 -6.90 -1.97
CA ARG A 295 -24.12 -7.72 -1.48
C ARG A 295 -22.99 -6.86 -0.94
N ARG A 296 -22.59 -7.17 0.29
CA ARG A 296 -21.30 -6.80 0.88
C ARG A 296 -20.15 -7.14 -0.07
N MET A 297 -19.15 -6.27 -0.13
CA MET A 297 -17.90 -6.44 -0.89
C MET A 297 -16.76 -6.67 0.10
N ASP A 298 -16.01 -7.76 -0.08
CA ASP A 298 -14.83 -8.05 0.72
C ASP A 298 -13.56 -7.75 -0.10
N ILE A 299 -12.68 -6.91 0.45
CA ILE A 299 -11.36 -6.60 -0.11
C ILE A 299 -10.31 -7.30 0.74
N TYR A 300 -9.53 -8.21 0.13
CA TYR A 300 -8.44 -8.88 0.82
C TYR A 300 -7.17 -8.04 0.72
N VAL A 301 -6.65 -7.59 1.86
CA VAL A 301 -5.38 -6.87 1.93
C VAL A 301 -4.24 -7.87 1.73
N PRO A 302 -3.31 -7.65 0.79
CA PRO A 302 -2.23 -8.59 0.59
C PRO A 302 -1.35 -8.82 1.83
N LEU A 303 -0.94 -10.06 2.08
CA LEU A 303 -0.10 -10.41 3.23
C LEU A 303 1.24 -9.66 3.24
N TRP A 304 1.78 -9.41 2.06
CA TRP A 304 3.04 -8.68 1.90
C TRP A 304 2.90 -7.20 2.30
N LEU A 305 1.69 -6.63 2.20
CA LEU A 305 1.39 -5.26 2.65
C LEU A 305 1.15 -5.18 4.16
N GLN A 306 0.74 -6.29 4.80
CA GLN A 306 0.42 -6.33 6.23
C GLN A 306 1.63 -6.43 7.16
N LYS A 307 2.85 -6.61 6.62
CA LYS A 307 4.06 -6.68 7.46
C LYS A 307 4.32 -5.38 8.21
N ASP A 308 3.80 -4.26 7.71
CA ASP A 308 3.87 -2.94 8.33
C ASP A 308 2.55 -2.61 9.05
N ARG A 309 2.24 -3.37 10.11
CA ARG A 309 1.01 -3.20 10.91
C ARG A 309 0.94 -1.85 11.63
N THR A 310 2.03 -1.10 11.69
CA THR A 310 2.16 0.17 12.41
C THR A 310 1.44 1.33 11.73
N ALA A 311 1.12 1.23 10.43
CA ALA A 311 0.37 2.26 9.71
C ALA A 311 -1.15 2.04 9.78
N ARG A 312 -1.74 1.93 10.98
CA ARG A 312 -3.19 1.81 11.14
C ARG A 312 -3.91 3.09 10.71
N SER A 313 -4.65 2.98 9.61
CA SER A 313 -5.30 4.06 8.85
C SER A 313 -6.74 4.35 9.29
N ASP A 314 -7.05 4.19 10.58
CA ASP A 314 -8.42 4.29 11.09
C ASP A 314 -9.07 5.66 10.80
N LEU A 315 -8.25 6.72 10.72
CA LEU A 315 -8.73 8.07 10.41
C LEU A 315 -9.27 8.21 8.98
N PHE A 316 -8.68 7.51 8.00
CA PHE A 316 -9.07 7.65 6.60
C PHE A 316 -10.28 6.80 6.24
N LEU A 317 -10.45 5.64 6.88
CA LEU A 317 -11.59 4.76 6.57
C LEU A 317 -12.91 5.39 7.00
N ASN A 318 -12.96 6.06 8.17
CA ASN A 318 -14.15 6.80 8.62
C ASN A 318 -14.59 7.89 7.63
N GLN A 319 -13.61 8.52 6.96
CA GLN A 319 -13.92 9.50 5.91
C GLN A 319 -14.54 8.82 4.69
N ILE A 320 -13.97 7.69 4.24
CA ILE A 320 -14.49 6.92 3.11
C ILE A 320 -15.90 6.39 3.41
N GLU A 321 -16.17 5.88 4.62
CA GLU A 321 -17.51 5.44 5.03
C GLU A 321 -18.57 6.52 4.82
N ARG A 322 -18.25 7.75 5.24
CA ARG A 322 -19.14 8.90 5.13
C ARG A 322 -19.33 9.32 3.68
N GLU A 323 -18.26 9.45 2.90
CA GLU A 323 -18.32 9.89 1.51
C GLU A 323 -18.95 8.85 0.58
N ALA A 324 -18.68 7.57 0.81
CA ALA A 324 -19.17 6.46 0.00
C ALA A 324 -20.56 5.97 0.42
N ASN A 325 -21.16 6.54 1.48
CA ASN A 325 -22.41 6.04 2.05
C ASN A 325 -22.36 4.53 2.34
N CYS A 326 -21.27 4.08 2.96
CA CYS A 326 -20.99 2.69 3.29
C CYS A 326 -20.67 2.53 4.78
N ILE A 327 -20.68 1.27 5.22
CA ILE A 327 -20.10 0.79 6.48
C ILE A 327 -18.85 0.00 6.08
N ILE A 328 -17.72 0.29 6.69
CA ILE A 328 -16.42 -0.32 6.41
C ILE A 328 -15.90 -0.95 7.70
N GLU A 329 -15.83 -2.28 7.71
CA GLU A 329 -15.30 -3.03 8.84
C GLU A 329 -13.94 -3.63 8.47
N ILE A 330 -12.93 -3.39 9.29
CA ILE A 330 -11.66 -4.13 9.21
C ILE A 330 -11.80 -5.40 10.04
N ILE A 331 -11.68 -6.55 9.39
CA ILE A 331 -11.65 -7.85 10.03
C ILE A 331 -10.19 -8.29 10.08
N ASP A 332 -9.59 -8.06 11.25
CA ASP A 332 -8.27 -8.55 11.59
C ASP A 332 -8.38 -10.04 11.92
N ASN A 333 -7.77 -10.88 11.08
CA ASN A 333 -7.61 -12.28 11.40
C ASN A 333 -6.33 -12.44 12.22
N GLU A 334 -6.45 -12.35 13.55
CA GLU A 334 -5.32 -12.66 14.41
C GLU A 334 -4.98 -14.16 14.31
N PRO A 335 -3.70 -14.52 14.12
CA PRO A 335 -3.32 -15.93 14.15
C PRO A 335 -3.59 -16.48 15.56
N ILE A 336 -4.37 -17.55 15.65
CA ILE A 336 -4.76 -18.16 16.94
C ILE A 336 -3.54 -18.81 17.61
N SER A 337 -2.51 -19.12 16.82
CA SER A 337 -1.22 -19.60 17.33
C SER A 337 -0.03 -19.14 16.48
N SER A 338 1.18 -19.16 17.07
CA SER A 338 2.45 -18.82 16.40
C SER A 338 2.81 -19.74 15.22
N ARG A 339 2.07 -20.83 15.02
CA ARG A 339 2.25 -21.77 13.90
C ARG A 339 1.22 -21.58 12.79
N GLU A 340 0.20 -20.76 12.99
CA GLU A 340 -0.84 -20.57 11.98
C GLU A 340 -0.37 -19.66 10.86
N LYS A 341 -0.71 -20.07 9.64
CA LYS A 341 -0.47 -19.30 8.42
C LYS A 341 -1.22 -17.98 8.54
N LEU A 342 -0.50 -16.87 8.38
CA LEU A 342 -1.11 -15.54 8.34
C LEU A 342 -2.23 -15.53 7.29
N THR A 343 -3.42 -15.16 7.74
CA THR A 343 -4.60 -14.98 6.92
C THR A 343 -4.69 -13.51 6.49
N PRO A 344 -5.08 -13.23 5.25
CA PRO A 344 -5.25 -11.86 4.80
C PRO A 344 -6.24 -11.08 5.68
N MET A 345 -5.91 -9.86 6.08
CA MET A 345 -6.84 -8.88 6.63
C MET A 345 -7.93 -8.61 5.58
N VAL A 346 -9.18 -8.49 6.03
CA VAL A 346 -10.33 -8.25 5.15
C VAL A 346 -10.92 -6.88 5.46
N ILE A 347 -11.09 -6.06 4.43
CA ILE A 347 -11.88 -4.83 4.51
C ILE A 347 -13.26 -5.14 3.94
N ALA A 348 -14.24 -5.26 4.82
CA ALA A 348 -15.62 -5.55 4.50
C ALA A 348 -16.39 -4.25 4.28
N VAL A 349 -16.96 -4.08 3.08
CA VAL A 349 -17.69 -2.87 2.70
C VAL A 349 -19.14 -3.22 2.45
N SER A 350 -20.04 -2.61 3.23
CA SER A 350 -21.49 -2.79 3.12
C SER A 350 -22.15 -1.45 2.77
N PRO A 351 -22.90 -1.35 1.66
CA PRO A 351 -23.56 -0.10 1.28
C PRO A 351 -24.75 0.19 2.20
N LYS A 352 -25.00 1.47 2.49
CA LYS A 352 -26.19 1.91 3.25
C LYS A 352 -27.41 2.14 2.35
N ALA A 353 -27.20 2.26 1.03
CA ALA A 353 -28.26 2.48 0.08
C ALA A 353 -29.22 1.27 -0.03
N GLU A 354 -30.52 1.56 -0.08
CA GLU A 354 -31.58 0.54 -0.18
C GLU A 354 -31.73 -0.01 -1.60
N THR A 355 -31.43 0.80 -2.63
CA THR A 355 -31.58 0.37 -4.02
C THR A 355 -30.30 -0.33 -4.53
N PRO A 356 -30.42 -1.42 -5.30
CA PRO A 356 -29.25 -2.09 -5.87
C PRO A 356 -28.39 -1.20 -6.77
N LYS A 357 -28.98 -0.22 -7.46
CA LYS A 357 -28.26 0.67 -8.36
C LYS A 357 -27.35 1.62 -7.57
N ASP A 358 -27.90 2.27 -6.55
CA ASP A 358 -27.16 3.22 -5.73
C ASP A 358 -26.11 2.49 -4.89
N ALA A 359 -26.45 1.33 -4.35
CA ALA A 359 -25.49 0.50 -3.64
C ALA A 359 -24.27 0.08 -4.48
N ASN A 360 -24.47 -0.28 -5.75
CA ASN A 360 -23.35 -0.60 -6.63
C ASN A 360 -22.46 0.62 -6.91
N LYS A 361 -23.05 1.82 -6.99
CA LYS A 361 -22.32 3.08 -7.13
C LYS A 361 -21.50 3.37 -5.87
N ASP A 362 -22.11 3.22 -4.70
CA ASP A 362 -21.50 3.42 -3.38
C ASP A 362 -20.32 2.46 -3.17
N LEU A 363 -20.52 1.17 -3.45
CA LEU A 363 -19.46 0.16 -3.39
C LEU A 363 -18.31 0.45 -4.36
N PHE A 364 -18.61 0.87 -5.59
CA PHE A 364 -17.59 1.22 -6.56
C PHE A 364 -16.77 2.43 -6.10
N TYR A 365 -17.42 3.45 -5.54
CA TYR A 365 -16.75 4.62 -4.99
C TYR A 365 -15.87 4.27 -3.78
N ALA A 366 -16.41 3.52 -2.81
CA ALA A 366 -15.66 3.02 -1.66
C ALA A 366 -14.41 2.24 -2.09
N ARG A 367 -14.56 1.30 -3.03
CA ARG A 367 -13.44 0.52 -3.58
C ARG A 367 -12.35 1.42 -4.15
N THR A 368 -12.75 2.42 -4.95
CA THR A 368 -11.82 3.35 -5.59
C THR A 368 -11.04 4.15 -4.55
N LYS A 369 -11.71 4.64 -3.50
CA LYS A 369 -11.06 5.38 -2.40
C LYS A 369 -10.14 4.52 -1.56
N ILE A 370 -10.53 3.28 -1.27
CA ILE A 370 -9.66 2.32 -0.56
C ILE A 370 -8.42 2.00 -1.41
N GLN A 371 -8.58 1.80 -2.72
CA GLN A 371 -7.46 1.61 -3.65
C GLN A 371 -6.52 2.82 -3.66
N GLU A 372 -7.05 4.04 -3.77
CA GLU A 372 -6.27 5.29 -3.72
C GLU A 372 -5.46 5.40 -2.42
N LEU A 373 -6.08 5.07 -1.28
CA LEU A 373 -5.41 5.07 0.02
C LEU A 373 -4.24 4.07 0.07
N MET A 374 -4.47 2.83 -0.36
CA MET A 374 -3.43 1.79 -0.39
C MET A 374 -2.31 2.11 -1.39
N LEU A 375 -2.66 2.68 -2.55
CA LEU A 375 -1.67 3.15 -3.52
C LEU A 375 -0.83 4.29 -2.97
N GLY A 376 -1.43 5.20 -2.18
CA GLY A 376 -0.70 6.26 -1.49
C GLY A 376 0.35 5.70 -0.52
N PHE A 377 0.02 4.61 0.18
CA PHE A 377 0.95 3.91 1.06
C PHE A 377 2.08 3.23 0.28
N VAL A 378 1.77 2.53 -0.82
CA VAL A 378 2.79 1.88 -1.68
C VAL A 378 3.69 2.91 -2.37
N GLY A 379 3.17 4.09 -2.68
CA GLY A 379 3.91 5.17 -3.32
C GLY A 379 4.35 4.85 -4.74
N ASN A 380 5.58 5.26 -5.09
CA ASN A 380 6.18 5.06 -6.42
C ASN A 380 6.90 3.71 -6.58
N ASP A 381 6.45 2.68 -5.84
CA ASP A 381 7.00 1.33 -5.92
C ASP A 381 6.24 0.48 -6.96
N GLY A 382 6.93 -0.50 -7.55
CA GLY A 382 6.41 -1.47 -8.50
C GLY A 382 5.33 -2.37 -7.94
N SER A 383 5.32 -2.60 -6.63
CA SER A 383 4.30 -3.39 -5.92
C SER A 383 2.87 -2.90 -6.17
N LYS A 384 2.68 -1.65 -6.63
CA LYS A 384 1.35 -1.11 -6.98
C LYS A 384 0.62 -1.91 -8.07
N GLY A 385 1.34 -2.51 -9.02
CA GLY A 385 0.74 -3.38 -10.03
C GLY A 385 0.12 -4.63 -9.41
N ARG A 386 0.87 -5.30 -8.53
CA ARG A 386 0.43 -6.45 -7.74
C ARG A 386 -0.76 -6.09 -6.85
N LEU A 387 -0.70 -4.95 -6.17
CA LEU A 387 -1.78 -4.46 -5.32
C LEU A 387 -3.10 -4.32 -6.09
N MET A 388 -3.07 -3.60 -7.21
CA MET A 388 -4.27 -3.37 -8.02
C MET A 388 -4.86 -4.67 -8.56
N PHE A 389 -4.00 -5.60 -8.98
CA PHE A 389 -4.41 -6.92 -9.40
C PHE A 389 -5.08 -7.71 -8.27
N GLU A 390 -4.47 -7.77 -7.09
CA GLU A 390 -4.98 -8.57 -5.97
C GLU A 390 -6.28 -8.00 -5.40
N ILE A 391 -6.43 -6.67 -5.30
CA ILE A 391 -7.71 -6.02 -4.94
C ILE A 391 -8.77 -6.31 -6.00
N GLY A 392 -8.42 -6.21 -7.29
CA GLY A 392 -9.35 -6.53 -8.37
C GLY A 392 -9.77 -8.00 -8.36
N LYS A 393 -8.89 -8.89 -7.90
CA LYS A 393 -9.16 -10.31 -7.78
C LYS A 393 -9.98 -10.63 -6.54
N SER A 394 -9.81 -9.92 -5.42
CA SER A 394 -10.59 -10.16 -4.20
C SER A 394 -12.07 -9.84 -4.36
N CYS A 395 -12.36 -8.81 -5.15
CA CYS A 395 -13.72 -8.31 -5.32
C CYS A 395 -14.51 -9.17 -6.33
N ASN A 396 -15.78 -9.42 -6.02
CA ASN A 396 -16.73 -9.96 -6.99
C ASN A 396 -17.28 -8.83 -7.85
N GLY A 397 -17.49 -9.06 -9.14
CA GLY A 397 -18.17 -8.10 -10.01
C GLY A 397 -17.84 -8.25 -11.50
N PRO A 398 -18.38 -7.38 -12.36
CA PRO A 398 -18.18 -7.45 -13.81
C PRO A 398 -16.72 -7.18 -14.24
N HIS A 399 -15.89 -6.68 -13.34
CA HIS A 399 -14.46 -6.48 -13.57
C HIS A 399 -13.64 -7.78 -13.43
N ARG A 400 -14.26 -8.88 -12.99
CA ARG A 400 -13.65 -10.20 -12.83
C ARG A 400 -14.54 -11.27 -13.47
N PRO A 401 -14.25 -11.70 -14.71
CA PRO A 401 -14.94 -12.82 -15.35
C PRO A 401 -14.75 -14.10 -14.52
N LYS A 402 -15.79 -14.96 -14.47
CA LYS A 402 -15.83 -16.12 -13.55
C LYS A 402 -14.73 -17.16 -13.78
N ASP A 403 -14.26 -17.30 -15.02
CA ASP A 403 -13.29 -18.31 -15.42
C ASP A 403 -11.97 -17.70 -15.92
N SER A 404 -11.72 -16.44 -15.57
CA SER A 404 -10.54 -15.69 -15.98
C SER A 404 -9.70 -15.29 -14.77
N TYR A 405 -8.38 -15.29 -14.95
CA TYR A 405 -7.47 -14.67 -13.99
C TYR A 405 -7.27 -13.18 -14.29
N ALA A 406 -7.76 -12.67 -15.41
CA ALA A 406 -7.68 -11.26 -15.74
C ALA A 406 -8.70 -10.45 -14.92
N VAL A 407 -8.27 -9.25 -14.52
CA VAL A 407 -9.12 -8.29 -13.81
C VAL A 407 -9.09 -6.95 -14.53
N ARG A 408 -10.22 -6.24 -14.53
CA ARG A 408 -10.34 -4.92 -15.15
C ARG A 408 -10.17 -3.82 -14.12
N GLN A 409 -9.02 -3.14 -14.16
CA GLN A 409 -8.63 -2.13 -13.17
C GLN A 409 -7.90 -0.94 -13.85
N PRO A 410 -7.84 0.24 -13.21
CA PRO A 410 -6.95 1.31 -13.66
C PRO A 410 -5.49 0.84 -13.69
N ASP A 411 -4.79 1.03 -14.81
CA ASP A 411 -3.38 0.71 -14.95
C ASP A 411 -2.53 1.63 -14.06
N PRO A 412 -1.89 1.10 -12.99
CA PRO A 412 -1.18 1.91 -12.02
C PRO A 412 0.17 2.43 -12.55
N PHE A 413 0.61 1.96 -13.72
CA PHE A 413 1.80 2.44 -14.42
C PHE A 413 1.48 3.34 -15.61
N GLY A 414 0.20 3.48 -15.96
CA GLY A 414 -0.29 4.33 -17.04
C GLY A 414 -0.92 5.62 -16.51
N LYS A 415 -1.57 6.36 -17.42
CA LYS A 415 -2.35 7.56 -17.09
C LYS A 415 -3.75 7.22 -16.54
N GLY A 416 -3.86 6.19 -15.69
CA GLY A 416 -5.12 5.74 -15.10
C GLY A 416 -6.11 5.06 -16.07
N ALA A 417 -5.67 4.68 -17.27
CA ALA A 417 -6.53 3.97 -18.22
C ALA A 417 -6.98 2.62 -17.65
N VAL A 418 -8.29 2.36 -17.68
CA VAL A 418 -8.85 1.09 -17.21
C VAL A 418 -8.57 -0.01 -18.24
N ARG A 419 -7.87 -1.06 -17.83
CA ARG A 419 -7.40 -2.15 -18.69
C ARG A 419 -7.63 -3.51 -18.04
N TRP A 420 -7.67 -4.54 -18.87
CA TRP A 420 -7.51 -5.91 -18.40
C TRP A 420 -6.05 -6.13 -18.03
N MET A 421 -5.82 -6.71 -16.86
CA MET A 421 -4.49 -6.99 -16.35
C MET A 421 -4.42 -8.34 -15.64
N SER A 422 -3.23 -8.91 -15.61
CA SER A 422 -2.91 -10.10 -14.83
C SER A 422 -1.49 -10.02 -14.28
N VAL A 423 -1.20 -10.85 -13.28
CA VAL A 423 0.13 -10.97 -12.68
C VAL A 423 0.58 -12.43 -12.74
N ILE A 424 1.84 -12.63 -13.10
CA ILE A 424 2.48 -13.95 -13.15
C ILE A 424 3.73 -13.89 -12.26
N GLU A 425 3.84 -14.84 -11.34
CA GLU A 425 5.03 -14.99 -10.50
C GLU A 425 6.21 -15.49 -11.34
N LEU A 426 7.37 -14.89 -11.10
CA LEU A 426 8.60 -15.31 -11.77
C LEU A 426 9.21 -16.51 -11.04
N PRO A 427 9.78 -17.48 -11.75
CA PRO A 427 10.55 -18.54 -11.13
C PRO A 427 11.78 -17.96 -10.43
N SER A 428 12.18 -18.54 -9.31
CA SER A 428 13.35 -18.13 -8.54
C SER A 428 14.25 -19.30 -8.17
N GLU A 429 15.50 -18.98 -7.87
CA GLU A 429 16.49 -19.86 -7.26
C GLU A 429 16.85 -19.35 -5.87
N ASP A 430 16.81 -20.24 -4.87
CA ASP A 430 17.28 -20.00 -3.52
C ASP A 430 18.80 -20.18 -3.50
N HIS A 431 19.52 -19.12 -3.19
CA HIS A 431 20.94 -19.20 -2.87
C HIS A 431 21.15 -19.47 -1.38
N SER A 432 22.38 -19.87 -1.04
CA SER A 432 22.86 -19.85 0.34
C SER A 432 22.55 -18.47 0.96
N PHE A 433 22.13 -18.46 2.24
CA PHE A 433 21.69 -17.27 2.99
C PHE A 433 20.29 -16.73 2.68
N GLY A 434 19.44 -17.49 1.98
CA GLY A 434 18.02 -17.13 1.77
C GLY A 434 17.83 -15.96 0.81
N ARG A 435 18.83 -15.65 -0.02
CA ARG A 435 18.70 -14.72 -1.14
C ARG A 435 18.05 -15.47 -2.30
N LYS A 436 17.02 -14.86 -2.90
CA LYS A 436 16.40 -15.36 -4.13
C LYS A 436 16.95 -14.62 -5.34
N THR A 437 17.21 -15.33 -6.42
CA THR A 437 17.44 -14.74 -7.75
C THR A 437 16.28 -15.11 -8.65
N PHE A 438 15.62 -14.13 -9.24
CA PHE A 438 14.45 -14.36 -10.09
C PHE A 438 14.87 -14.42 -11.56
N HIS A 439 14.30 -15.36 -12.30
CA HIS A 439 14.58 -15.56 -13.71
C HIS A 439 13.44 -14.98 -14.55
N GLY A 440 13.64 -13.77 -15.07
CA GLY A 440 12.68 -13.09 -15.93
C GLY A 440 13.26 -12.57 -17.25
N ASP A 441 14.56 -12.30 -17.33
CA ASP A 441 15.18 -11.58 -18.45
C ASP A 441 14.95 -12.20 -19.83
N PHE A 442 14.81 -13.53 -19.91
CA PHE A 442 14.51 -14.20 -21.18
C PHE A 442 13.17 -13.76 -21.78
N LEU A 443 12.22 -13.28 -20.98
CA LEU A 443 10.93 -12.74 -21.45
C LEU A 443 11.09 -11.37 -22.13
N LEU A 444 12.23 -10.71 -21.98
CA LEU A 444 12.56 -9.47 -22.69
C LEU A 444 13.09 -9.72 -24.11
N ASP A 445 13.22 -10.98 -24.53
CA ASP A 445 13.56 -11.33 -25.90
C ASP A 445 12.53 -10.74 -26.88
N ARG A 446 13.03 -10.00 -27.87
CA ARG A 446 12.20 -9.28 -28.84
C ARG A 446 11.23 -10.20 -29.58
N SER A 447 11.64 -11.43 -29.89
CA SER A 447 10.78 -12.39 -30.59
C SER A 447 9.58 -12.80 -29.73
N ILE A 448 9.76 -12.93 -28.41
CA ILE A 448 8.69 -13.24 -27.46
C ILE A 448 7.76 -12.04 -27.32
N LEU A 449 8.32 -10.83 -27.14
CA LEU A 449 7.53 -9.60 -27.01
C LEU A 449 6.68 -9.33 -28.26
N ASP A 450 7.29 -9.43 -29.45
CA ASP A 450 6.60 -9.23 -30.74
C ASP A 450 5.52 -10.30 -30.94
N TYR A 451 5.77 -11.54 -30.52
CA TYR A 451 4.80 -12.62 -30.60
C TYR A 451 3.59 -12.36 -29.68
N ILE A 452 3.80 -11.96 -28.42
CA ILE A 452 2.72 -11.62 -27.49
C ILE A 452 1.91 -10.44 -28.05
N ALA A 453 2.57 -9.35 -28.42
CA ALA A 453 1.91 -8.14 -28.93
C ALA A 453 1.09 -8.43 -30.19
N LYS A 454 1.65 -9.16 -31.16
CA LYS A 454 0.93 -9.50 -32.40
C LYS A 454 -0.22 -10.47 -32.17
N LYS A 455 -0.07 -11.41 -31.23
CA LYS A 455 -1.06 -12.48 -31.02
C LYS A 455 -2.23 -12.02 -30.16
N THR A 456 -2.01 -11.12 -29.20
CA THR A 456 -3.01 -10.76 -28.19
C THR A 456 -3.23 -9.25 -28.01
N GLY A 457 -2.42 -8.39 -28.66
CA GLY A 457 -2.45 -6.95 -28.39
C GLY A 457 -2.01 -6.55 -26.98
N CYS A 458 -1.55 -7.50 -26.16
CA CYS A 458 -1.13 -7.25 -24.79
C CYS A 458 0.33 -6.78 -24.74
N ARG A 459 0.67 -6.12 -23.64
CA ARG A 459 2.03 -5.71 -23.27
C ARG A 459 2.39 -6.32 -21.93
N ILE A 460 3.67 -6.63 -21.77
CA ILE A 460 4.22 -7.11 -20.50
C ILE A 460 5.23 -6.12 -19.94
N LYS A 461 5.37 -6.11 -18.62
CA LYS A 461 6.47 -5.45 -17.89
C LYS A 461 7.02 -6.43 -16.86
N LEU A 462 8.34 -6.53 -16.76
CA LEU A 462 8.98 -7.20 -15.64
C LEU A 462 9.13 -6.19 -14.49
N ILE A 463 8.63 -6.55 -13.32
CA ILE A 463 8.63 -5.71 -12.12
C ILE A 463 9.56 -6.39 -11.12
N GLY A 464 10.60 -5.68 -10.68
CA GLY A 464 11.68 -6.19 -9.85
C GLY A 464 12.91 -5.29 -9.92
N ASP A 465 13.66 -5.20 -8.83
CA ASP A 465 14.86 -4.34 -8.75
C ASP A 465 15.88 -4.74 -9.84
N GLU A 466 16.03 -6.04 -10.09
CA GLU A 466 16.87 -6.62 -11.15
C GLU A 466 16.41 -6.24 -12.57
N PHE A 467 15.14 -5.89 -12.75
CA PHE A 467 14.56 -5.46 -14.03
C PHE A 467 14.45 -3.94 -14.15
N ARG A 468 15.16 -3.19 -13.28
CA ARG A 468 15.16 -1.72 -13.22
C ARG A 468 13.77 -1.13 -12.93
N PHE A 469 12.93 -1.88 -12.22
CA PHE A 469 11.63 -1.42 -11.76
C PHE A 469 11.49 -1.70 -10.26
N PRO A 470 11.72 -0.68 -9.39
CA PRO A 470 11.78 -0.89 -7.95
C PRO A 470 10.58 -1.68 -7.42
N CYS A 471 10.82 -2.74 -6.64
CA CYS A 471 9.74 -3.59 -6.11
C CYS A 471 10.08 -4.08 -4.70
N ARG A 472 9.85 -3.23 -3.70
CA ARG A 472 10.36 -3.46 -2.33
C ARG A 472 9.41 -4.21 -1.43
N LEU A 473 8.11 -4.24 -1.74
CA LEU A 473 7.09 -4.78 -0.84
C LEU A 473 6.70 -6.22 -1.19
N CYS A 474 6.92 -6.67 -2.42
CA CYS A 474 6.59 -8.03 -2.87
C CYS A 474 7.65 -8.62 -3.82
N ASP A 475 7.59 -9.94 -4.01
CA ASP A 475 8.51 -10.67 -4.90
C ASP A 475 8.30 -10.21 -6.37
N PRO A 476 9.37 -10.12 -7.17
CA PRO A 476 9.34 -9.80 -8.59
C PRO A 476 8.34 -10.62 -9.42
N TYR A 477 7.74 -9.98 -10.42
CA TYR A 477 6.64 -10.56 -11.19
C TYR A 477 6.52 -9.99 -12.60
N VAL A 478 5.78 -10.69 -13.47
CA VAL A 478 5.37 -10.20 -14.79
C VAL A 478 4.01 -9.53 -14.68
N PHE A 479 3.95 -8.24 -15.01
CA PHE A 479 2.71 -7.49 -15.14
C PHE A 479 2.21 -7.53 -16.58
N VAL A 480 1.06 -8.18 -16.81
CA VAL A 480 0.43 -8.30 -18.13
C VAL A 480 -0.69 -7.28 -18.23
N THR A 481 -0.73 -6.51 -19.31
CA THR A 481 -1.79 -5.53 -19.58
C THR A 481 -2.29 -5.64 -21.01
N GLY A 482 -3.61 -5.70 -21.19
CA GLY A 482 -4.24 -5.54 -22.48
C GLY A 482 -4.24 -4.08 -22.95
N ASP A 483 -4.55 -3.87 -24.22
CA ASP A 483 -4.90 -2.53 -24.72
C ASP A 483 -6.31 -2.10 -24.26
N THR A 484 -6.74 -0.89 -24.60
CA THR A 484 -8.06 -0.38 -24.19
C THR A 484 -9.24 -1.11 -24.85
N SER A 485 -9.01 -1.68 -26.04
CA SER A 485 -9.99 -2.45 -26.83
C SER A 485 -9.99 -3.95 -26.51
N SER A 486 -8.99 -4.42 -25.76
CA SER A 486 -8.73 -5.83 -25.53
C SER A 486 -9.83 -6.47 -24.72
N HIS A 487 -10.04 -7.76 -24.97
CA HIS A 487 -10.93 -8.59 -24.20
C HIS A 487 -10.13 -9.33 -23.10
N PHE A 488 -10.79 -9.76 -22.03
CA PHE A 488 -10.10 -10.48 -20.94
C PHE A 488 -9.42 -11.76 -21.43
N SER A 489 -9.99 -12.41 -22.45
CA SER A 489 -9.43 -13.60 -23.10
C SER A 489 -8.06 -13.35 -23.73
N ASP A 490 -7.80 -12.14 -24.21
CA ASP A 490 -6.51 -11.77 -24.80
C ASP A 490 -5.43 -11.72 -23.71
N THR A 491 -5.79 -11.21 -22.53
CA THR A 491 -4.93 -11.21 -21.35
C THR A 491 -4.65 -12.63 -20.86
N ASP A 492 -5.68 -13.49 -20.78
CA ASP A 492 -5.50 -14.90 -20.41
C ASP A 492 -4.62 -15.64 -21.44
N GLN A 493 -4.78 -15.36 -22.73
CA GLN A 493 -3.96 -15.93 -23.77
C GLN A 493 -2.50 -15.48 -23.66
N ALA A 494 -2.26 -14.20 -23.35
CA ALA A 494 -0.91 -13.68 -23.10
C ALA A 494 -0.28 -14.38 -21.88
N VAL A 495 -1.04 -14.57 -20.79
CA VAL A 495 -0.60 -15.31 -19.61
C VAL A 495 -0.21 -16.73 -19.97
N ARG A 496 -0.98 -17.43 -20.81
CA ARG A 496 -0.64 -18.78 -21.28
C ARG A 496 0.69 -18.79 -22.04
N ILE A 497 0.88 -17.86 -22.98
CA ILE A 497 2.13 -17.75 -23.75
C ILE A 497 3.32 -17.54 -22.81
N ILE A 498 3.21 -16.62 -21.85
CA ILE A 498 4.29 -16.33 -20.90
C ILE A 498 4.61 -17.55 -20.02
N LYS A 499 3.59 -18.26 -19.53
CA LYS A 499 3.79 -19.50 -18.76
C LYS A 499 4.46 -20.59 -19.60
N ASP A 500 4.12 -20.72 -20.87
CA ASP A 500 4.77 -21.67 -21.78
C ASP A 500 6.25 -21.33 -22.00
N GLU A 501 6.58 -20.04 -22.10
CA GLU A 501 7.97 -19.56 -22.18
C GLU A 501 8.74 -19.80 -20.86
N ILE A 502 8.12 -19.51 -19.71
CA ILE A 502 8.71 -19.82 -18.39
C ILE A 502 9.00 -21.32 -18.28
N ASN A 503 8.04 -22.18 -18.63
CA ASN A 503 8.22 -23.62 -18.59
C ASN A 503 9.27 -24.12 -19.60
N ARG A 504 9.44 -23.44 -20.74
CA ARG A 504 10.52 -23.73 -21.69
C ARG A 504 11.89 -23.36 -21.13
N HIS A 505 11.99 -22.20 -20.47
CA HIS A 505 13.20 -21.76 -19.78
C HIS A 505 13.56 -22.72 -18.65
N MET A 506 12.63 -23.03 -17.75
CA MET A 506 12.87 -23.93 -16.60
C MET A 506 13.36 -25.32 -17.03
N ARG A 507 12.94 -25.84 -18.20
CA ARG A 507 13.44 -27.12 -18.73
C ARG A 507 14.89 -27.07 -19.23
N LYS A 508 15.38 -25.90 -19.62
CA LYS A 508 16.75 -25.69 -20.14
C LYS A 508 17.68 -25.10 -19.09
N CYS A 509 17.12 -24.50 -18.05
CA CYS A 509 17.86 -23.87 -16.97
C CYS A 509 18.65 -24.94 -16.21
N SER A 510 19.96 -24.77 -16.10
CA SER A 510 20.82 -25.66 -15.30
C SER A 510 20.57 -25.55 -13.79
N TRP A 511 19.88 -24.48 -13.37
CA TRP A 511 19.58 -24.14 -11.99
C TRP A 511 18.27 -24.78 -11.54
N ARG A 512 18.17 -25.15 -10.25
CA ARG A 512 16.94 -25.73 -9.65
C ARG A 512 15.90 -24.64 -9.39
N CYS A 513 15.32 -24.10 -10.45
CA CYS A 513 14.29 -23.07 -10.36
C CYS A 513 12.97 -23.66 -9.81
N TYR A 514 12.28 -22.91 -8.97
CA TYR A 514 10.92 -23.22 -8.49
C TYR A 514 10.06 -21.95 -8.46
N TYR A 515 8.76 -22.14 -8.28
CA TYR A 515 7.78 -21.07 -8.11
C TYR A 515 7.62 -20.69 -6.64
#